data_AF-A0A6C2CM12-F1
#
_entry.id   AF-A0A6C2CM12-F1
#
_cell.length_a   1.000
_cell.length_b   1.000
_cell.length_c   1.000
_cell.angle_alpha   90.00
_cell.angle_beta   90.00
_cell.angle_gamma   90.00
#
_symmetry.space_group_name_H-M   'P 1'
#
loop_
_entity.id
_entity.type
_entity.pdbx_description
1 polymer ?
#
loop_
_entity_poly.entity_id
_entity_poly.type
_entity_poly.pdbx_seq_one_letter_code
_entity_poly.pdbx_strand_id
1 'polypeptide(L)'
;MRRKALLAPLLALCLALPAFAQQVRILVQSSPLAGFQFYGGKILWDEMREGDRLALIREPDNPHDPFAIRVEWRGEKLGYLPRADNREVAGEMDKGTPVGGRIGKMATDPNPWKRLRVDIYIGL
;
A
#
# COMPACT_ATOMS: atom_id res chain seq x y z
N MET A 1 -29.32 -61.28 -7.55
CA MET A 1 -27.96 -60.71 -7.81
C MET A 1 -28.09 -59.51 -8.74
N ARG A 2 -27.12 -58.57 -8.69
CA ARG A 2 -27.03 -57.25 -9.36
C ARG A 2 -27.42 -56.06 -8.47
N ARG A 3 -26.53 -55.73 -7.52
CA ARG A 3 -26.49 -54.40 -6.86
C ARG A 3 -26.07 -53.38 -7.92
N LYS A 4 -26.94 -52.41 -8.21
CA LYS A 4 -26.62 -51.27 -9.07
C LYS A 4 -25.67 -50.35 -8.31
N ALA A 5 -24.49 -50.11 -8.88
CA ALA A 5 -23.52 -49.15 -8.35
C ALA A 5 -24.09 -47.74 -8.49
N LEU A 6 -24.43 -47.10 -7.37
CA LEU A 6 -24.71 -45.67 -7.31
C LEU A 6 -23.38 -44.95 -7.05
N LEU A 7 -22.56 -44.76 -8.09
CA LEU A 7 -21.52 -43.73 -8.08
C LEU A 7 -22.20 -42.39 -8.38
N ALA A 8 -22.62 -41.68 -7.33
CA ALA A 8 -23.05 -40.30 -7.44
C ALA A 8 -21.80 -39.38 -7.49
N PRO A 9 -21.79 -38.34 -8.34
CA PRO A 9 -20.59 -37.63 -8.74
C PRO A 9 -20.13 -36.66 -7.65
N LEU A 10 -19.11 -37.03 -6.88
CA LEU A 10 -18.45 -36.14 -5.92
C LEU A 10 -17.31 -35.34 -6.59
N LEU A 11 -17.54 -34.83 -7.81
CA LEU A 11 -16.50 -34.19 -8.63
C LEU A 11 -16.89 -32.80 -9.17
N ALA A 12 -17.89 -32.15 -8.58
CA ALA A 12 -18.36 -30.85 -9.06
C ALA A 12 -18.01 -29.66 -8.14
N LEU A 13 -17.35 -29.86 -7.01
CA LEU A 13 -17.08 -28.78 -6.03
C LEU A 13 -15.67 -28.16 -6.11
N CYS A 14 -14.87 -28.49 -7.14
CA CYS A 14 -13.48 -28.00 -7.25
C CYS A 14 -13.26 -26.90 -8.30
N LEU A 15 -14.28 -26.35 -8.95
CA LEU A 15 -14.10 -25.40 -10.06
C LEU A 15 -14.28 -23.91 -9.72
N ALA A 16 -14.61 -23.56 -8.47
CA ALA A 16 -14.64 -22.17 -8.04
C ALA A 16 -13.33 -21.78 -7.34
N LEU A 17 -12.19 -21.94 -8.03
CA LEU A 17 -11.00 -21.20 -7.61
C LEU A 17 -11.31 -19.72 -7.86
N PRO A 18 -11.21 -18.82 -6.87
CA PRO A 18 -11.30 -17.41 -7.16
C PRO A 18 -10.18 -17.11 -8.15
N ALA A 19 -10.56 -16.67 -9.34
CA ALA A 19 -9.59 -16.11 -10.27
C ALA A 19 -8.98 -14.91 -9.53
N PHE A 20 -7.72 -15.05 -9.08
CA PHE A 20 -6.95 -13.92 -8.59
C PHE A 20 -6.79 -12.98 -9.77
N ALA A 21 -7.73 -12.05 -9.94
CA ALA A 21 -7.64 -11.01 -10.93
C ALA A 21 -6.36 -10.23 -10.59
N GLN A 22 -5.36 -10.36 -11.45
CA GLN A 22 -4.11 -9.64 -11.28
C GLN A 22 -4.38 -8.19 -11.65
N GLN A 23 -4.73 -7.40 -10.64
CA GLN A 23 -5.02 -5.99 -10.78
C GLN A 23 -3.76 -5.28 -11.32
N VAL A 24 -3.90 -4.63 -12.47
CA VAL A 24 -2.80 -3.88 -13.09
C VAL A 24 -2.53 -2.66 -12.21
N ARG A 25 -1.34 -2.61 -11.62
CA ARG A 25 -0.89 -1.49 -10.79
C ARG A 25 0.19 -0.73 -11.55
N ILE A 26 -0.08 0.54 -11.81
CA ILE A 26 0.86 1.44 -12.49
C ILE A 26 1.61 2.20 -11.40
N LEU A 27 2.95 2.14 -11.43
CA LEU A 27 3.78 3.02 -10.60
C LEU A 27 3.64 4.44 -11.14
N VAL A 28 3.08 5.35 -10.36
CA VAL A 28 2.81 6.73 -10.79
C VAL A 28 3.91 7.66 -10.33
N GLN A 29 4.37 7.50 -9.09
CA GLN A 29 5.47 8.31 -8.57
C GLN A 29 6.26 7.61 -7.48
N SER A 30 7.47 8.10 -7.24
CA SER A 30 8.28 7.75 -6.06
C SER A 30 8.64 9.03 -5.34
N SER A 31 8.32 9.13 -4.05
CA SER A 31 8.47 10.35 -3.25
C SER A 31 9.27 10.09 -1.98
N PRO A 32 10.06 11.06 -1.47
CA PRO A 32 10.64 10.93 -0.14
C PRO A 32 9.53 10.91 0.91
N LEU A 33 9.71 10.15 2.00
CA LEU A 33 8.77 10.19 3.11
C LEU A 33 9.02 11.41 4.00
N ALA A 34 8.04 12.29 4.13
CA ALA A 34 8.12 13.43 5.03
C ALA A 34 7.84 13.01 6.48
N GLY A 35 8.63 13.54 7.42
CA GLY A 35 8.41 13.36 8.85
C GLY A 35 8.84 12.01 9.43
N PHE A 36 9.49 11.13 8.66
CA PHE A 36 9.94 9.80 9.11
C PHE A 36 10.78 9.82 10.39
N GLN A 37 11.60 10.85 10.57
CA GLN A 37 12.44 11.03 11.76
C GLN A 37 11.65 11.23 13.07
N PHE A 38 10.38 11.66 13.00
CA PHE A 38 9.57 11.99 14.18
C PHE A 38 8.76 10.80 14.68
N TYR A 39 8.62 9.73 13.89
CA TYR A 39 7.76 8.60 14.20
C TYR A 39 8.55 7.29 14.13
N GLY A 40 8.78 6.66 15.30
CA GLY A 40 9.11 5.24 15.45
C GLY A 40 10.39 4.69 14.81
N GLY A 41 11.22 5.52 14.16
CA GLY A 41 12.27 5.10 13.23
C GLY A 41 13.41 4.22 13.76
N LYS A 42 13.40 3.80 15.03
CA LYS A 42 14.42 2.88 15.59
C LYS A 42 13.90 1.46 15.85
N ILE A 43 12.61 1.28 16.13
CA ILE A 43 12.03 -0.06 16.35
C ILE A 43 11.53 -0.64 15.02
N LEU A 44 10.95 0.20 14.15
CA LEU A 44 10.36 -0.25 12.88
C LEU A 44 11.40 -0.48 11.77
N TRP A 45 12.50 0.29 11.78
CA TRP A 45 13.46 0.32 10.67
C TRP A 45 14.11 -1.04 10.37
N ASP A 46 14.50 -1.78 11.41
CA ASP A 46 15.20 -3.06 11.26
C ASP A 46 14.29 -4.18 10.73
N GLU A 47 12.97 -4.02 10.86
CA GLU A 47 11.98 -4.97 10.37
C GLU A 47 11.45 -4.63 8.96
N MET A 48 11.56 -3.37 8.56
CA MET A 48 11.11 -2.87 7.26
C MET A 48 11.99 -3.39 6.12
N ARG A 49 11.36 -3.72 5.00
CA ARG A 49 12.06 -4.08 3.76
C ARG A 49 11.54 -3.31 2.56
N GLU A 50 12.42 -3.03 1.61
CA GLU A 50 12.00 -2.59 0.28
C GLU A 50 10.98 -3.57 -0.31
N GLY A 51 9.91 -3.04 -0.87
CA GLY A 51 8.76 -3.79 -1.36
C GLY A 51 7.62 -3.95 -0.36
N ASP A 52 7.84 -3.69 0.94
CA ASP A 52 6.78 -3.80 1.94
C ASP A 52 5.60 -2.87 1.64
N ARG A 53 4.39 -3.39 1.80
CA ARG A 53 3.16 -2.62 1.55
C ARG A 53 2.99 -1.50 2.58
N LEU A 54 2.55 -0.36 2.08
CA LEU A 54 2.20 0.80 2.88
C LEU A 54 0.71 1.11 2.69
N ALA A 55 0.06 1.53 3.77
CA ALA A 55 -1.25 2.14 3.70
C ALA A 55 -1.09 3.65 3.48
N LEU A 56 -1.90 4.18 2.57
CA LEU A 56 -2.02 5.61 2.29
C LEU A 56 -3.41 6.03 2.78
N ILE A 57 -3.46 6.96 3.73
CA ILE A 57 -4.70 7.35 4.40
C ILE A 57 -4.93 8.85 4.13
N ARG A 58 -6.03 9.19 3.48
CA ARG A 58 -6.44 10.58 3.30
C ARG A 58 -6.83 11.20 4.63
N GLU A 59 -6.34 12.41 4.88
CA GLU A 59 -6.75 13.26 6.01
C GLU A 59 -7.22 14.63 5.48
N PRO A 60 -8.41 14.73 4.86
CA PRO A 60 -8.89 15.98 4.25
C PRO A 60 -9.13 17.10 5.27
N ASP A 61 -9.43 16.74 6.51
CA ASP A 61 -9.66 17.69 7.62
C ASP A 61 -8.36 18.04 8.37
N ASN A 62 -7.20 17.66 7.84
CA ASN A 62 -5.93 17.99 8.47
C ASN A 62 -5.74 19.53 8.51
N PRO A 63 -5.57 20.14 9.69
CA PRO A 63 -5.59 21.60 9.85
C PRO A 63 -4.40 22.29 9.18
N HIS A 64 -3.35 21.55 8.85
CA HIS A 64 -2.14 22.09 8.24
C HIS A 64 -2.13 21.94 6.72
N ASP A 65 -2.79 20.94 6.17
CA ASP A 65 -2.79 20.63 4.74
C ASP A 65 -4.00 19.79 4.34
N PRO A 66 -4.98 20.32 3.59
CA PRO A 66 -6.15 19.57 3.16
C PRO A 66 -5.84 18.41 2.19
N PHE A 67 -4.64 18.39 1.60
CA PHE A 67 -4.17 17.31 0.73
C PHE A 67 -3.33 16.28 1.48
N ALA A 68 -3.32 16.32 2.82
CA ALA A 68 -2.56 15.40 3.64
C ALA A 68 -2.92 13.93 3.33
N ILE A 69 -1.86 13.15 3.14
CA ILE A 69 -1.91 11.69 3.02
C ILE A 69 -0.92 11.13 4.03
N ARG A 70 -1.46 10.52 5.09
CA ARG A 70 -0.66 9.79 6.08
C ARG A 70 -0.18 8.48 5.48
N VAL A 71 1.07 8.14 5.75
CA VAL A 71 1.69 6.88 5.33
C VAL A 71 1.89 6.00 6.55
N GLU A 72 1.39 4.77 6.47
CA GLU A 72 1.51 3.76 7.52
C GLU A 72 2.13 2.46 7.02
N TRP A 73 2.86 1.79 7.90
CA TRP A 73 3.33 0.43 7.70
C TRP A 73 2.83 -0.43 8.85
N ARG A 74 2.07 -1.48 8.54
CA ARG A 74 1.44 -2.38 9.54
C ARG A 74 0.64 -1.64 10.63
N GLY A 75 -0.02 -0.54 10.26
CA GLY A 75 -0.80 0.30 11.17
C GLY A 75 0.02 1.34 11.93
N GLU A 76 1.36 1.31 11.83
CA GLU A 76 2.24 2.29 12.46
C GLU A 76 2.45 3.49 11.54
N LYS A 77 2.21 4.69 12.07
CA LYS A 77 2.45 5.95 11.36
C LYS A 77 3.93 6.12 11.08
N LEU A 78 4.29 6.18 9.81
CA LEU A 78 5.65 6.49 9.38
C LEU A 78 5.81 7.98 9.08
N GLY A 79 4.77 8.63 8.56
CA GLY A 79 4.86 10.04 8.18
C GLY A 79 3.78 10.44 7.20
N TYR A 80 4.13 11.32 6.27
CA TYR A 80 3.23 11.87 5.27
C TYR A 80 3.88 11.92 3.89
N LEU A 81 3.06 11.93 2.84
CA LEU A 81 3.55 12.37 1.53
C LEU A 81 3.91 13.87 1.58
N PRO A 82 5.02 14.30 0.97
CA PRO A 82 5.40 15.70 0.93
C PRO A 82 4.33 16.55 0.23
N ARG A 83 4.16 17.81 0.69
CA ARG A 83 3.23 18.78 0.09
C ARG A 83 3.43 19.01 -1.42
N ALA A 84 4.67 18.85 -1.88
CA ALA A 84 5.01 18.99 -3.30
C ALA A 84 4.41 17.87 -4.16
N ASP A 85 4.17 16.69 -3.57
CA ASP A 85 3.85 15.46 -4.30
C ASP A 85 2.45 14.90 -3.94
N ASN A 86 1.76 15.48 -2.95
CA ASN A 86 0.54 14.89 -2.39
C ASN A 86 -0.74 15.27 -3.13
N ARG A 87 -0.79 16.43 -3.81
CA ARG A 87 -2.03 16.99 -4.36
C ARG A 87 -2.69 16.08 -5.41
N GLU A 88 -1.91 15.57 -6.35
CA GLU A 88 -2.42 14.70 -7.41
C GLU A 88 -2.93 13.38 -6.84
N VAL A 89 -2.15 12.76 -5.95
CA VAL A 89 -2.55 11.51 -5.27
C VAL A 89 -3.80 11.73 -4.43
N ALA A 90 -3.88 12.86 -3.73
CA ALA A 90 -5.03 13.22 -2.90
C ALA A 90 -6.30 13.32 -3.75
N GLY A 91 -6.21 14.00 -4.89
CA GLY A 91 -7.32 14.11 -5.85
C GLY A 91 -7.77 12.76 -6.41
N GLU A 92 -6.84 11.83 -6.68
CA GLU A 92 -7.20 10.48 -7.12
C GLU A 92 -7.89 9.67 -6.02
N MET A 93 -7.40 9.75 -4.79
CA MET A 93 -8.06 9.10 -3.64
C MET A 93 -9.47 9.68 -3.41
N ASP A 94 -9.65 11.00 -3.57
CA ASP A 94 -10.96 11.66 -3.40
C ASP A 94 -11.99 11.25 -4.45
N LYS A 95 -11.53 10.90 -5.66
CA LYS A 95 -12.38 10.32 -6.72
C LYS A 95 -12.76 8.86 -6.44
N GLY A 96 -12.17 8.24 -5.41
CA GLY A 96 -12.31 6.82 -5.11
C GLY A 96 -11.39 5.92 -5.94
N THR A 97 -10.41 6.49 -6.66
CA THR A 97 -9.43 5.68 -7.39
C THR A 97 -8.61 4.86 -6.38
N PRO A 98 -8.45 3.53 -6.57
CA PRO A 98 -7.62 2.74 -5.67
C PRO A 98 -6.15 3.16 -5.77
N VAL A 99 -5.61 3.64 -4.64
CA VAL A 99 -4.21 4.04 -4.49
C VAL A 99 -3.53 3.11 -3.49
N GLY A 100 -2.35 2.62 -3.84
CA GLY A 100 -1.52 1.78 -2.97
C GLY A 100 -0.10 2.32 -2.85
N GLY A 101 0.58 2.00 -1.75
CA GLY A 101 1.97 2.36 -1.53
C GLY A 101 2.83 1.14 -1.23
N ARG A 102 4.13 1.27 -1.47
CA ARG A 102 5.14 0.36 -0.89
C ARG A 102 6.41 1.12 -0.53
N ILE A 103 7.26 0.51 0.29
CA ILE A 103 8.62 1.00 0.50
C ILE A 103 9.38 0.82 -0.82
N GLY A 104 9.71 1.92 -1.48
CA GLY A 104 10.44 1.91 -2.75
C GLY A 104 11.94 1.72 -2.53
N LYS A 105 12.52 2.54 -1.66
CA LYS A 105 13.95 2.48 -1.35
C LYS A 105 14.23 2.81 0.12
N MET A 106 15.14 2.07 0.72
CA MET A 106 15.69 2.32 2.05
C MET A 106 17.18 2.65 1.95
N ALA A 107 17.63 3.67 2.68
CA ALA A 107 19.03 4.06 2.72
C ALA A 107 19.44 4.53 4.12
N THR A 108 20.64 4.18 4.53
CA THR A 108 21.29 4.78 5.70
C THR A 108 21.96 6.08 5.26
N ASP A 109 21.32 7.22 5.53
CA ASP A 109 21.83 8.55 5.18
C ASP A 109 21.72 9.49 6.41
N PRO A 110 22.72 10.34 6.69
CA PRO A 110 22.60 11.34 7.77
C PRO A 110 21.37 12.23 7.63
N ASN A 111 20.99 12.57 6.39
CA ASN A 111 19.78 13.31 6.09
C ASN A 111 18.54 12.38 6.15
N PRO A 112 17.63 12.59 7.10
CA PRO A 112 16.46 11.72 7.28
C PRO A 112 15.53 11.68 6.07
N TRP A 113 15.47 12.75 5.26
CA TRP A 113 14.62 12.83 4.07
C TRP A 113 15.09 11.93 2.92
N LYS A 114 16.34 11.44 2.99
CA LYS A 114 16.91 10.53 2.00
C LYS A 114 16.79 9.06 2.40
N ARG A 115 16.34 8.77 3.62
CA ARG A 115 16.34 7.42 4.17
C ARG A 115 15.24 6.53 3.61
N LEU A 116 14.07 7.09 3.34
CA LEU A 116 12.92 6.32 2.87
C LEU A 116 12.26 6.98 1.67
N ARG A 117 12.11 6.20 0.60
CA ARG A 117 11.24 6.52 -0.53
C ARG A 117 10.01 5.63 -0.52
N VAL A 118 8.88 6.23 -0.85
CA VAL A 118 7.59 5.56 -1.01
C VAL A 118 7.24 5.58 -2.48
N ASP A 119 7.02 4.39 -3.02
CA ASP A 119 6.49 4.20 -4.38
C ASP A 119 4.96 4.17 -4.30
N ILE A 120 4.31 5.00 -5.10
CA ILE A 120 2.85 5.15 -5.16
C ILE A 120 2.32 4.53 -6.44
N TYR A 121 1.30 3.69 -6.29
CA TYR A 121 0.63 2.99 -7.36
C TYR A 121 -0.82 3.42 -7.47
N ILE A 122 -1.30 3.46 -8.70
CA ILE A 122 -2.71 3.60 -9.04
C ILE A 122 -3.13 2.37 -9.84
N GLY A 123 -4.34 1.85 -9.64
CA GLY A 123 -4.80 0.69 -10.42
C GLY A 123 -6.26 0.32 -10.25
N LEU A 124 -6.86 -0.09 -11.38
CA LEU A 124 -8.25 -0.55 -11.60
C LEU A 124 -8.34 -2.08 -11.44
#